data_AF-A0A4W6G274-F1
#
_entry.id   AF-A0A4W6G274-F1
#
_cell.length_a   1.000
_cell.length_b   1.000
_cell.length_c   1.000
_cell.angle_alpha   90.00
_cell.angle_beta   90.00
_cell.angle_gamma   90.00
#
_symmetry.space_group_name_H-M   'P 1'
#
loop_
_entity.id
_entity.type
_entity.pdbx_description
1 polymer ?
#
loop_
_entity_poly.entity_id
_entity_poly.type
_entity_poly.pdbx_seq_one_letter_code
_entity_poly.pdbx_strand_id
1 'polypeptide(L)'
;MAKHHPDLIFCRKQAGVGDGKCVICDSYCNYGSYQGRCVICGGPGVSDAYYCKECTIQEKDRDGCPKIVNLGSSKTDLFYERKKYGFKKR
;
A
#
# COMPACT_ATOMS: atom_id res chain seq x y z
N MET A 1 3.17 7.60 -7.33
CA MET A 1 1.80 7.03 -7.35
C MET A 1 0.96 7.49 -6.18
N ALA A 2 1.33 7.22 -4.91
CA ALA A 2 0.46 7.62 -3.79
C ALA A 2 0.27 9.16 -3.64
N LYS A 3 1.33 9.96 -3.85
CA LYS A 3 1.27 11.43 -3.74
C LYS A 3 0.41 12.13 -4.81
N HIS A 4 0.09 11.46 -5.93
CA HIS A 4 -0.73 12.07 -6.99
C HIS A 4 -2.24 11.92 -6.75
N HIS A 5 -2.61 11.08 -5.78
CA HIS A 5 -3.99 10.71 -5.50
C HIS A 5 -4.30 11.10 -4.04
N PRO A 6 -4.93 12.26 -3.81
CA PRO A 6 -5.18 12.78 -2.45
C PRO A 6 -6.21 11.93 -1.68
N ASP A 7 -6.93 11.06 -2.38
CA ASP A 7 -7.92 10.13 -1.86
C ASP A 7 -7.32 8.86 -1.26
N LEU A 8 -6.01 8.61 -1.39
CA LEU A 8 -5.38 7.42 -0.82
C LEU A 8 -5.14 7.57 0.69
N ILE A 9 -5.67 6.61 1.44
CA ILE A 9 -5.63 6.58 2.89
C ILE A 9 -4.57 5.57 3.34
N PHE A 10 -3.57 6.09 4.07
CA PHE A 10 -2.52 5.28 4.70
C PHE A 10 -3.01 4.70 6.03
N CYS A 11 -2.53 3.51 6.37
CA CYS A 11 -2.88 2.84 7.62
C CYS A 11 -2.40 3.60 8.86
N ARG A 12 -1.14 4.04 8.89
CA ARG A 12 -0.50 4.78 10.01
C ARG A 12 -0.60 4.13 11.39
N LYS A 13 -0.98 2.86 11.48
CA LYS A 13 -0.95 2.11 12.74
C LYS A 13 0.49 2.03 13.25
N GLN A 14 0.65 2.21 14.57
CA GLN A 14 1.94 2.21 15.23
C GLN A 14 2.59 0.83 15.14
N ALA A 15 3.89 0.84 14.89
CA ALA A 15 4.75 -0.33 14.94
C ALA A 15 4.73 -0.94 16.36
N GLY A 16 4.43 -2.24 16.48
CA GLY A 16 4.39 -2.91 17.80
C GLY A 16 5.77 -2.89 18.48
N VAL A 17 5.79 -2.56 19.77
CA VAL A 17 6.97 -2.61 20.65
C VAL A 17 7.09 -4.02 21.24
N GLY A 18 7.94 -4.84 20.65
CA GLY A 18 8.28 -6.20 21.09
C GLY A 18 9.10 -6.94 20.04
N ASP A 19 10.35 -7.29 20.36
CA ASP A 19 11.30 -8.10 19.59
C ASP A 19 11.37 -7.85 18.07
N GLY A 20 11.82 -6.65 17.70
CA GLY A 20 12.58 -6.48 16.45
C GLY A 20 11.80 -6.65 15.14
N LYS A 21 10.48 -6.42 15.14
CA LYS A 21 9.70 -6.41 13.90
C LYS A 21 8.90 -5.13 13.70
N CYS A 22 9.56 -4.15 13.07
CA CYS A 22 8.85 -3.24 12.19
C CYS A 22 9.73 -2.78 11.02
N VAL A 23 9.35 -3.23 9.83
CA VAL A 23 9.68 -2.56 8.56
C VAL A 23 8.43 -2.48 7.68
N ILE A 24 7.55 -3.49 7.66
CA ILE A 24 6.27 -3.46 6.92
C ILE A 24 5.22 -4.35 7.61
N CYS A 25 4.65 -3.89 8.74
CA CYS A 25 3.34 -4.33 9.26
C CYS A 25 3.10 -5.85 9.47
N ASP A 26 4.06 -6.61 10.03
CA ASP A 26 4.01 -8.09 10.12
C ASP A 26 2.90 -8.66 11.03
N SER A 27 2.28 -7.85 11.90
CA SER A 27 1.32 -8.34 12.91
C SER A 27 -0.16 -8.04 12.65
N TYR A 28 -0.51 -6.89 12.06
CA TYR A 28 -1.93 -6.49 11.86
C TYR A 28 -2.35 -6.27 10.41
N CYS A 29 -1.43 -5.92 9.51
CA CYS A 29 -1.74 -5.60 8.12
C CYS A 29 -1.17 -6.61 7.11
N ASN A 30 -0.38 -7.58 7.59
CA ASN A 30 0.31 -8.60 6.82
C ASN A 30 -0.02 -10.00 7.36
N TYR A 31 -1.29 -10.24 7.70
CA TYR A 31 -1.77 -11.54 8.20
C TYR A 31 -2.63 -12.25 7.13
N GLY A 32 -2.51 -13.58 7.07
CA GLY A 32 -3.29 -14.45 6.17
C GLY A 32 -3.19 -14.02 4.70
N SER A 33 -4.33 -13.83 4.03
CA SER A 33 -4.40 -13.47 2.61
C SER A 33 -3.75 -12.13 2.23
N TYR A 34 -3.38 -11.30 3.21
CA TYR A 34 -2.68 -10.04 3.00
C TYR A 34 -1.15 -10.17 3.02
N GLN A 35 -0.64 -11.37 3.29
CA GLN A 35 0.77 -11.70 3.25
C GLN A 35 1.36 -11.51 1.86
N GLY A 36 2.58 -10.95 1.82
CA GLY A 36 3.32 -10.78 0.57
C GLY A 36 2.62 -9.87 -0.44
N ARG A 37 1.78 -8.92 0.01
CA ARG A 37 1.11 -7.96 -0.88
C ARG A 37 1.81 -6.62 -0.94
N CYS A 38 1.80 -6.01 -2.12
CA CYS A 38 2.33 -4.67 -2.35
C CYS A 38 1.62 -3.62 -1.47
N VAL A 39 2.42 -2.80 -0.78
CA VAL A 39 1.95 -1.74 0.14
C VAL A 39 1.17 -0.62 -0.54
N ILE A 40 1.34 -0.44 -1.85
CA ILE A 40 0.66 0.61 -2.64
C ILE A 40 -0.58 0.05 -3.33
N CYS A 41 -0.44 -1.08 -4.02
CA CYS A 41 -1.46 -1.53 -4.95
C CYS A 41 -2.31 -2.70 -4.46
N GLY A 42 -1.88 -3.41 -3.41
CA GLY A 42 -2.57 -4.60 -2.87
C GLY A 42 -2.46 -5.87 -3.71
N GLY A 43 -1.69 -5.86 -4.81
CA GLY A 43 -1.37 -7.03 -5.63
C GLY A 43 -0.23 -7.88 -5.04
N PRO A 44 0.19 -8.97 -5.70
CA PRO A 44 1.33 -9.78 -5.26
C PRO A 44 2.60 -8.95 -5.23
N GLY A 45 3.32 -9.00 -4.11
CA GLY A 45 4.60 -8.37 -3.91
C GLY A 45 5.70 -9.17 -4.59
N VAL A 46 6.58 -8.48 -5.29
CA VAL A 46 7.71 -9.09 -6.02
C VAL A 46 9.03 -8.69 -5.38
N SER A 47 9.14 -7.44 -4.92
CA SER A 47 10.33 -6.89 -4.29
C SER A 47 10.01 -6.21 -2.97
N ASP A 48 11.02 -6.12 -2.11
CA ASP A 48 10.94 -5.39 -0.86
C ASP A 48 10.74 -3.88 -1.10
N ALA A 49 10.01 -3.24 -0.20
CA ALA A 49 9.78 -1.80 -0.24
C ALA A 49 10.68 -1.08 0.77
N TYR A 50 11.31 0.01 0.34
CA TYR A 50 12.19 0.83 1.16
C TYR A 50 11.74 2.29 1.13
N TYR A 51 11.98 3.02 2.20
CA TYR A 51 11.85 4.47 2.22
C TYR A 51 13.03 5.11 1.50
N CYS A 52 12.78 6.21 0.78
CA CYS A 52 13.86 7.00 0.19
C CYS A 52 14.58 7.82 1.26
N LYS A 53 15.82 8.21 0.97
CA LYS A 53 16.67 9.01 1.86
C LYS A 53 15.99 10.29 2.37
N GLU A 54 15.28 11.00 1.49
CA GLU A 54 14.56 12.24 1.84
C GLU A 54 13.43 11.99 2.84
N CYS A 55 12.70 10.88 2.71
CA CYS A 55 11.65 10.52 3.65
C CYS A 55 12.24 10.18 5.02
N THR A 56 13.39 9.51 5.08
CA THR A 56 14.08 9.21 6.34
C THR A 56 14.64 10.47 7.01
N ILE A 57 15.21 11.39 6.25
CA ILE A 57 15.70 12.67 6.78
C ILE A 57 14.55 13.52 7.36
N GLN A 58 13.38 13.44 6.74
CA GLN A 58 12.17 14.11 7.22
C GLN A 58 11.40 13.32 8.28
N GLU A 59 11.97 12.22 8.78
CA GLU A 59 11.37 11.31 9.77
C GLU A 59 9.99 10.73 9.40
N LYS A 60 9.64 10.74 8.11
CA LYS A 60 8.35 10.22 7.60
C LYS A 60 8.24 8.71 7.69
N ASP A 61 9.36 8.01 7.81
CA ASP A 61 9.44 6.58 8.08
C ASP A 61 8.95 6.21 9.49
N ARG A 62 8.79 7.20 10.39
CA ARG A 62 8.33 7.02 11.77
C ARG A 62 6.82 7.24 11.95
N ASP A 63 6.11 7.69 10.90
CA ASP A 63 4.67 7.98 10.91
C ASP A 63 3.77 6.71 11.07
N GLY A 64 4.36 5.52 10.98
CA GLY A 64 3.67 4.23 11.13
C GLY A 64 3.55 3.42 9.83
N CYS A 65 2.63 2.46 9.78
CA CYS A 65 2.50 1.53 8.66
C CYS A 65 2.14 2.26 7.32
N PRO A 66 2.97 2.14 6.26
CA PRO A 66 2.78 2.84 4.99
C PRO A 66 1.78 2.14 4.04
N LYS A 67 1.08 1.10 4.50
CA LYS A 67 0.14 0.34 3.67
C LYS A 67 -1.11 1.18 3.36
N ILE A 68 -1.49 1.21 2.10
CA ILE A 68 -2.73 1.85 1.63
C ILE A 68 -3.90 0.90 1.87
N VAL A 69 -4.96 1.37 2.52
CA VAL A 69 -6.11 0.53 2.91
C VAL A 69 -7.26 0.58 1.91
N ASN A 70 -7.41 1.69 1.19
CA ASN A 70 -8.48 1.88 0.22
C ASN A 70 -8.01 1.68 -1.22
N LEU A 71 -8.93 1.28 -2.10
CA LEU A 71 -8.73 1.43 -3.53
C LEU A 71 -9.11 2.86 -3.93
N GLY A 72 -8.13 3.65 -4.38
CA GLY A 72 -8.37 5.00 -4.88
C GLY A 72 -9.25 5.03 -6.13
N SER A 73 -9.93 6.16 -6.32
CA SER A 73 -10.83 6.52 -7.41
C SER A 73 -10.31 6.13 -8.79
N SER A 74 -9.04 6.40 -9.08
CA SER A 74 -8.50 6.12 -10.41
C SER A 74 -8.53 4.64 -10.79
N LYS A 75 -8.39 3.72 -9.82
CA LYS A 75 -8.49 2.29 -10.10
C LYS A 75 -9.94 1.83 -10.26
N THR A 76 -10.86 2.41 -9.48
CA THR A 76 -12.28 2.08 -9.59
C THR A 76 -12.83 2.56 -10.93
N ASP A 77 -12.46 3.76 -11.36
CA ASP A 77 -12.90 4.33 -12.64
C ASP A 77 -12.39 3.50 -13.81
N LEU A 78 -11.10 3.15 -13.81
CA LEU A 78 -10.50 2.24 -14.79
C LEU A 78 -11.22 0.89 -14.87
N PHE A 79 -11.67 0.35 -13.73
CA PHE A 79 -12.42 -0.92 -13.72
C PHE A 79 -13.78 -0.78 -14.41
N TYR A 80 -14.53 0.28 -14.10
CA TYR A 80 -15.85 0.51 -14.68
C TYR A 80 -15.78 0.90 -16.15
N GLU A 81 -14.78 1.70 -16.55
CA GLU A 81 -14.53 2.03 -17.96
C GLU A 81 -14.23 0.78 -18.79
N ARG A 82 -13.36 -0.12 -18.29
CA ARG A 82 -13.06 -1.39 -18.96
C ARG A 82 -14.28 -2.29 -19.10
N LYS A 83 -15.19 -2.28 -18.13
CA LYS A 83 -16.47 -3.02 -18.23
C LYS A 83 -17.43 -2.38 -19.22
N LYS A 84 -17.48 -1.05 -19.31
CA LYS A 84 -18.41 -0.30 -20.18
C LYS A 84 -18.23 -0.62 -21.65
N TYR A 85 -17.00 -0.82 -22.12
CA TYR A 85 -16.70 -1.06 -23.54
C TYR A 85 -16.74 -2.54 -23.97
N GLY A 86 -17.11 -3.46 -23.07
CA GLY A 86 -17.20 -4.88 -23.39
C GLY A 86 -15.83 -5.52 -23.61
N PHE A 87 -15.69 -6.75 -23.15
CA PHE A 87 -14.47 -7.54 -23.34
C PHE A 87 -14.27 -7.82 -24.84
N LYS A 88 -13.50 -7.00 -25.57
CA LYS A 88 -12.90 -7.46 -26.82
C LYS A 88 -11.88 -8.52 -26.43
N LYS A 89 -12.28 -9.80 -26.52
CA LYS A 89 -11.35 -10.93 -26.50
C LYS A 89 -10.23 -10.59 -27.50
N ARG A 90 -9.01 -10.46 -26.99
CA ARG A 90 -7.82 -10.48 -27.84
C ARG A 90 -7.68 -11.86 -28.45
#